data_AF-A0A7Y4WJL7-F1
#
_entry.id   AF-A0A7Y4WJL7-F1
#
_cell.length_a   1.000
_cell.length_b   1.000
_cell.length_c   1.000
_cell.angle_alpha   90.00
_cell.angle_beta   90.00
_cell.angle_gamma   90.00
#
_symmetry.space_group_name_H-M   'P 1'
#
loop_
_entity.id
_entity.type
_entity.pdbx_description
1 polymer ?
#
loop_
_entity_poly.entity_id
_entity_poly.type
_entity_poly.pdbx_seq_one_letter_code
_entity_poly.pdbx_strand_id
1 'polypeptide(L)'
;MSWTLLVALVLALFFAVLVTLFRRVELRRLEQQIGELHAAREKGTRKARLAYPHVDLSQCLGCGACVRACPEEGVLALIHGQALVVHGARCVGHGLCASACPTGAIALTFGELETRRDLPALDERLEVASTPGLFLGGEVTGYALIRTAIAHGTAIADEVARRAAEGAKAAPPVFDLCIVGAGPAGFACALEAKARGLAFVVLEQDTLGGTVARYPREKLVMTQPVELPLFGRLDQSSYLKEELMEIWERVAREQALPIHEGVRFTGLARGADGDFVVESDKGRVRARHVALMIGRRGTPALALLVSSALACALVAANYSGSLVSVFQSMT
;
A
#
# COMPACT_ATOMS: atom_id res chain seq x y z
N MET A 1 -63.13 -21.97 23.69
CA MET A 1 -62.02 -21.21 23.08
C MET A 1 -60.78 -21.43 23.93
N SER A 2 -59.74 -21.96 23.30
CA SER A 2 -58.71 -22.80 23.92
C SER A 2 -57.57 -21.99 24.53
N TRP A 3 -57.09 -22.43 25.69
CA TRP A 3 -55.85 -21.98 26.35
C TRP A 3 -54.66 -21.86 25.39
N THR A 4 -54.64 -22.67 24.33
CA THR A 4 -53.64 -22.61 23.25
C THR A 4 -53.62 -21.28 22.49
N LEU A 5 -54.77 -20.65 22.26
CA LEU A 5 -54.84 -19.32 21.62
C LEU A 5 -54.28 -18.23 22.52
N LEU A 6 -54.53 -18.33 23.84
CA LEU A 6 -54.00 -17.41 24.83
C LEU A 6 -52.47 -17.51 24.92
N VAL A 7 -51.93 -18.73 24.98
CA VAL A 7 -50.48 -18.97 24.99
C VAL A 7 -49.83 -18.48 23.69
N ALA A 8 -50.44 -18.75 22.54
CA ALA A 8 -49.94 -18.26 21.25
C ALA A 8 -49.92 -16.72 21.17
N LEU A 9 -50.97 -16.05 21.67
CA LEU A 9 -51.04 -14.60 21.74
C LEU A 9 -49.95 -14.02 22.64
N VAL A 10 -49.74 -14.60 23.83
CA VAL A 10 -48.70 -14.15 24.77
C VAL A 10 -47.30 -14.33 24.20
N LEU A 11 -47.01 -15.46 23.55
CA LEU A 11 -45.73 -15.70 22.88
C LEU A 11 -45.51 -14.75 21.70
N ALA A 12 -46.54 -14.49 20.89
CA ALA A 12 -46.47 -13.53 19.78
C ALA A 12 -46.21 -12.11 20.29
N LEU A 13 -46.88 -11.70 21.38
CA LEU A 13 -46.67 -10.40 22.00
C LEU A 13 -45.26 -10.28 22.60
N PHE A 14 -44.79 -11.32 23.29
CA PHE A 14 -43.43 -11.38 23.82
C PHE A 14 -42.37 -11.28 22.70
N PHE A 15 -42.54 -12.02 21.61
CA PHE A 15 -41.64 -11.95 20.45
C PHE A 15 -41.67 -10.56 19.80
N ALA A 16 -42.85 -9.97 19.62
CA ALA A 16 -42.98 -8.62 19.09
C ALA A 16 -42.28 -7.58 19.97
N VAL A 17 -42.39 -7.69 21.29
CA VAL A 17 -41.67 -6.83 22.26
C VAL A 17 -40.16 -7.04 22.15
N LEU A 18 -39.69 -8.29 22.08
CA LEU A 18 -38.27 -8.62 21.94
C LEU A 18 -37.68 -8.03 20.64
N VAL A 19 -38.35 -8.23 19.51
CA VAL A 19 -37.96 -7.67 18.21
C VAL A 19 -37.94 -6.14 18.25
N THR A 20 -38.94 -5.52 18.88
CA THR A 20 -39.01 -4.06 19.02
C THR A 20 -37.87 -3.52 19.88
N LEU A 21 -37.53 -4.20 20.99
CA LEU A 21 -36.39 -3.84 21.83
C LEU A 21 -35.06 -3.97 21.08
N PHE A 22 -34.86 -5.09 20.38
CA PHE A 22 -33.65 -5.32 19.59
C PHE A 22 -33.48 -4.26 18.51
N ARG A 23 -34.56 -3.97 17.77
CA ARG A 23 -34.59 -2.93 16.74
C ARG A 23 -34.34 -1.53 17.32
N ARG A 24 -34.85 -1.22 18.52
CA ARG A 24 -34.58 0.06 19.20
C ARG A 24 -33.11 0.19 19.59
N VAL A 25 -32.47 -0.89 20.06
CA VAL A 25 -31.04 -0.87 20.39
C VAL A 25 -30.19 -0.68 19.14
N GLU A 26 -30.53 -1.37 18.05
CA GLU A 26 -29.85 -1.24 16.76
C GLU A 26 -29.99 0.17 16.18
N LEU A 27 -31.20 0.74 16.19
CA LEU A 27 -31.45 2.12 15.74
C LEU A 27 -30.65 3.14 16.55
N ARG A 28 -30.59 3.00 17.89
CA ARG A 28 -29.77 3.88 18.73
C ARG A 28 -28.28 3.78 18.40
N ARG A 29 -27.77 2.57 18.13
CA ARG A 29 -26.36 2.39 17.71
C ARG A 29 -26.09 3.05 16.36
N LEU A 30 -27.00 2.90 15.39
CA LEU A 30 -26.91 3.56 14.09
C LEU A 30 -26.92 5.08 14.23
N GLU A 31 -27.85 5.63 15.02
CA GLU A 31 -27.92 7.07 15.31
C GLU A 31 -26.63 7.59 15.94
N GLN A 32 -26.06 6.84 16.89
CA GLN A 32 -24.79 7.20 17.52
C GLN A 32 -23.63 7.20 16.51
N GLN A 33 -23.53 6.17 15.67
CA GLN A 33 -22.50 6.08 14.62
C GLN A 33 -22.63 7.19 13.57
N ILE A 34 -23.85 7.55 13.19
CA ILE A 34 -24.13 8.67 12.28
C ILE A 34 -23.72 9.99 12.94
N GLY A 35 -24.03 10.18 14.23
CA GLY A 35 -23.60 11.33 15.00
C GLY A 35 -22.08 11.47 15.09
N GLU A 36 -21.38 10.36 15.33
CA GLU A 36 -19.90 10.31 15.33
C GLU A 36 -19.31 10.63 13.95
N LEU A 37 -19.93 10.14 12.87
CA LEU A 37 -19.52 10.45 11.49
C LEU A 37 -19.71 11.93 11.15
N HIS A 38 -20.81 12.55 11.57
CA HIS A 38 -21.06 13.99 11.41
C HIS A 38 -20.05 14.81 12.22
N ALA A 39 -19.82 14.45 13.49
CA ALA A 39 -18.86 15.13 14.34
C ALA A 39 -17.42 15.02 13.80
N ALA A 40 -17.04 13.87 13.24
CA ALA A 40 -15.75 13.70 12.57
C ALA A 40 -15.63 14.56 11.30
N ARG A 41 -16.74 14.74 10.57
CA ARG A 41 -16.79 15.61 9.37
C ARG A 41 -16.62 17.09 9.75
N GLU A 42 -17.33 17.55 10.78
CA GLU A 42 -17.24 18.92 11.28
C GLU A 42 -15.86 19.27 11.84
N LYS A 43 -15.24 18.35 12.59
CA LYS A 43 -13.89 18.53 13.13
C LYS A 43 -12.79 18.38 12.08
N GLY A 44 -13.12 18.07 10.83
CA GLY A 44 -12.16 17.81 9.75
C GLY A 44 -11.30 16.55 9.96
N THR A 45 -11.58 15.74 10.98
CA THR A 45 -10.85 14.50 11.34
C THR A 45 -11.36 13.28 10.59
N ARG A 46 -12.48 13.39 9.87
CA ARG A 46 -12.92 12.36 8.91
C ARG A 46 -11.85 12.07 7.86
N LYS A 47 -11.10 13.10 7.44
CA LYS A 47 -10.14 13.02 6.34
C LYS A 47 -8.76 12.54 6.85
N ALA A 48 -8.24 11.46 6.27
CA ALA A 48 -6.86 11.04 6.52
C ALA A 48 -5.87 11.92 5.75
N ARG A 49 -4.78 12.34 6.40
CA ARG A 49 -3.72 13.17 5.78
C ARG A 49 -2.70 12.35 4.97
N LEU A 50 -2.70 11.02 5.08
CA LEU A 50 -1.67 10.15 4.53
C LEU A 50 -2.27 9.07 3.61
N ALA A 51 -3.03 8.11 4.17
CA ALA A 51 -3.73 7.04 3.44
C ALA A 51 -5.03 6.65 4.18
N TYR A 52 -6.12 6.38 3.47
CA TYR A 52 -7.36 5.82 4.03
C TYR A 52 -7.93 4.73 3.12
N PRO A 53 -8.67 3.75 3.64
CA PRO A 53 -9.40 2.82 2.80
C PRO A 53 -10.52 3.54 2.06
N HIS A 54 -10.65 3.32 0.77
CA HIS A 54 -11.84 3.66 0.00
C HIS A 54 -12.60 2.38 -0.26
N VAL A 55 -13.89 2.41 0.07
CA VAL A 55 -14.78 1.28 -0.14
C VAL A 55 -15.63 1.59 -1.35
N ASP A 56 -15.51 0.78 -2.39
CA ASP A 56 -16.44 0.77 -3.50
C ASP A 56 -17.75 0.12 -3.03
N LEU A 57 -18.77 0.95 -2.83
CA LEU A 57 -20.08 0.52 -2.35
C LEU A 57 -20.82 -0.38 -3.35
N SER A 58 -20.47 -0.33 -4.64
CA SER A 58 -21.07 -1.21 -5.67
C SER A 58 -20.57 -2.65 -5.58
N GLN A 59 -19.33 -2.84 -5.10
CA GLN A 59 -18.70 -4.15 -4.94
C GLN A 59 -18.76 -4.65 -3.48
N CYS A 60 -19.19 -3.80 -2.54
CA CYS A 60 -19.25 -4.13 -1.13
C CYS A 60 -20.46 -5.01 -0.79
N LEU A 61 -20.21 -6.24 -0.34
CA LEU A 61 -21.25 -7.17 0.12
C LEU A 61 -21.60 -7.02 1.62
N GLY A 62 -20.99 -6.08 2.34
CA GLY A 62 -21.35 -5.85 3.74
C GLY A 62 -20.89 -6.89 4.76
N CYS A 63 -19.99 -7.80 4.41
CA CYS A 63 -19.60 -8.93 5.28
C CYS A 63 -18.82 -8.55 6.57
N GLY A 64 -18.33 -7.30 6.65
CA GLY A 64 -17.60 -6.77 7.80
C GLY A 64 -16.21 -7.36 8.03
N ALA A 65 -15.66 -8.14 7.09
CA ALA A 65 -14.31 -8.71 7.21
C ALA A 65 -13.25 -7.62 7.42
N CYS A 66 -13.37 -6.51 6.68
CA CYS A 66 -12.49 -5.35 6.78
C CYS A 66 -12.55 -4.64 8.15
N VAL A 67 -13.72 -4.60 8.78
CA VAL A 67 -13.92 -4.00 10.10
C VAL A 67 -13.21 -4.85 11.16
N ARG A 68 -13.35 -6.18 11.09
CA ARG A 68 -12.69 -7.11 12.01
C ARG A 68 -11.17 -7.20 11.82
N ALA A 69 -10.71 -7.03 10.58
CA ALA A 69 -9.29 -7.09 10.24
C ALA A 69 -8.53 -5.81 10.62
N CYS A 70 -9.21 -4.69 10.87
CA CYS A 70 -8.56 -3.44 11.22
C CYS A 70 -8.12 -3.45 12.69
N PRO A 71 -6.81 -3.33 13.00
CA PRO A 71 -6.34 -3.23 14.37
C PRO A 71 -6.58 -1.85 14.98
N GLU A 72 -6.86 -0.84 14.14
CA GLU A 72 -7.14 0.52 14.57
C GLU A 72 -8.61 0.69 14.93
N GLU A 73 -8.88 1.32 16.08
CA GLU A 73 -10.23 1.44 16.60
C GLU A 73 -11.07 2.44 15.77
N GLY A 74 -12.18 1.94 15.21
CA GLY A 74 -13.21 2.76 14.58
C GLY A 74 -12.84 3.38 13.23
N VAL A 75 -11.77 2.92 12.56
CA VAL A 75 -11.43 3.39 11.21
C VAL A 75 -12.55 3.03 10.22
N LEU A 76 -13.05 1.80 10.28
CA LEU A 76 -14.13 1.27 9.45
C LEU A 76 -15.30 0.84 10.34
N ALA A 77 -16.53 1.03 9.87
CA ALA A 77 -17.74 0.50 10.48
C ALA A 77 -18.70 -0.03 9.42
N LEU A 78 -19.59 -0.94 9.80
CA LEU A 78 -20.74 -1.32 8.97
C LEU A 78 -21.88 -0.34 9.25
N ILE A 79 -22.26 0.43 8.23
CA ILE A 79 -23.39 1.36 8.27
C ILE A 79 -24.32 0.99 7.12
N HIS A 80 -25.60 0.74 7.42
CA HIS A 80 -26.59 0.26 6.45
C HIS A 80 -26.16 -0.99 5.66
N GLY A 81 -25.46 -1.92 6.31
CA GLY A 81 -24.99 -3.15 5.67
C GLY A 81 -23.84 -2.93 4.68
N GLN A 82 -23.20 -1.77 4.66
CA GLN A 82 -22.01 -1.52 3.85
C GLN A 82 -20.85 -1.05 4.73
N ALA A 83 -19.62 -1.34 4.33
CA ALA A 83 -18.44 -0.86 5.03
C ALA A 83 -18.20 0.61 4.68
N LEU A 84 -18.12 1.48 5.69
CA LEU A 84 -17.81 2.89 5.53
C LEU A 84 -16.64 3.30 6.43
N VAL A 85 -15.90 4.30 5.97
CA VAL A 85 -14.79 4.91 6.70
C VAL A 85 -15.35 5.97 7.64
N VAL A 86 -15.17 5.76 8.94
CA VAL A 86 -15.69 6.66 9.97
C VAL A 86 -14.57 7.57 10.50
N HIS A 87 -13.46 6.97 10.92
CA HIS A 87 -12.29 7.70 11.43
C HIS A 87 -11.05 7.52 10.56
N GLY A 88 -11.08 8.05 9.34
CA GLY A 88 -9.97 7.95 8.39
C GLY A 88 -8.64 8.46 8.95
N ALA A 89 -8.63 9.51 9.78
CA ALA A 89 -7.41 10.04 10.39
C ALA A 89 -6.68 9.07 11.34
N ARG A 90 -7.35 8.02 11.84
CA ARG A 90 -6.72 6.96 12.64
C ARG A 90 -6.08 5.86 11.78
N CYS A 91 -6.31 5.88 10.47
CA CYS A 91 -5.72 4.91 9.56
C CYS A 91 -4.21 5.17 9.43
N VAL A 92 -3.41 4.16 9.79
CA VAL A 92 -1.95 4.15 9.59
C VAL A 92 -1.51 3.36 8.35
N GLY A 93 -2.48 2.85 7.56
CA GLY A 93 -2.21 2.21 6.28
C GLY A 93 -1.73 0.77 6.37
N HIS A 94 -2.33 -0.05 7.26
CA HIS A 94 -1.97 -1.46 7.43
C HIS A 94 -2.17 -2.37 6.21
N GLY A 95 -3.17 -2.10 5.36
CA GLY A 95 -3.52 -3.00 4.24
C GLY A 95 -4.47 -4.14 4.57
N LEU A 96 -4.68 -4.44 5.86
CA LEU A 96 -5.46 -5.61 6.30
C LEU A 96 -6.92 -5.57 5.85
N CYS A 97 -7.53 -4.39 5.74
CA CYS A 97 -8.90 -4.24 5.26
C CYS A 97 -9.05 -4.60 3.77
N ALA A 98 -8.05 -4.25 2.96
CA ALA A 98 -8.03 -4.58 1.52
C ALA A 98 -7.78 -6.09 1.34
N SER A 99 -6.79 -6.64 2.02
CA SER A 99 -6.46 -8.08 1.91
C SER A 99 -7.55 -8.99 2.47
N ALA A 100 -8.30 -8.56 3.48
CA ALA A 100 -9.43 -9.30 4.02
C ALA A 100 -10.72 -9.19 3.20
N CYS A 101 -10.76 -8.32 2.17
CA CYS A 101 -11.97 -8.10 1.39
C CYS A 101 -12.14 -9.22 0.35
N PRO A 102 -13.16 -10.09 0.47
CA PRO A 102 -13.32 -11.23 -0.44
C PRO A 102 -13.72 -10.80 -1.86
N THR A 103 -14.29 -9.60 -2.01
CA THR A 103 -14.70 -9.06 -3.31
C THR A 103 -13.72 -8.04 -3.89
N GLY A 104 -12.63 -7.73 -3.19
CA GLY A 104 -11.71 -6.67 -3.62
C GLY A 104 -12.32 -5.25 -3.58
N ALA A 105 -13.46 -5.05 -2.93
CA ALA A 105 -14.18 -3.77 -2.87
C ALA A 105 -13.45 -2.66 -2.08
N ILE A 106 -12.29 -2.93 -1.50
CA ILE A 106 -11.53 -1.97 -0.69
C ILE A 106 -10.17 -1.74 -1.31
N ALA A 107 -9.93 -0.51 -1.74
CA ALA A 107 -8.62 -0.03 -2.14
C ALA A 107 -8.06 0.89 -1.04
N LEU A 108 -6.77 0.81 -0.77
CA LEU A 108 -6.12 1.86 0.01
C LEU A 108 -5.77 3.02 -0.90
N THR A 109 -6.22 4.21 -0.51
CA THR A 109 -6.06 5.45 -1.27
C THR A 109 -5.34 6.51 -0.44
N PHE A 110 -4.72 7.48 -1.12
CA PHE A 110 -4.02 8.62 -0.53
C PHE A 110 -4.82 9.88 -0.78
N GLY A 111 -5.31 10.54 0.27
CA GLY A 111 -6.00 11.82 0.11
C GLY A 111 -7.07 11.81 -1.00
N GLU A 112 -7.40 12.96 -1.59
CA GLU A 112 -8.34 13.01 -2.72
C GLU A 112 -7.70 12.40 -3.98
N LEU A 113 -8.10 11.18 -4.34
CA LEU A 113 -7.78 10.52 -5.63
C LEU A 113 -8.12 11.42 -6.83
N GLU A 114 -9.12 12.28 -6.69
CA GLU A 114 -9.55 13.22 -7.75
C GLU A 114 -8.46 14.24 -8.12
N THR A 115 -7.41 14.41 -7.31
CA THR A 115 -6.37 15.43 -7.55
C THR A 115 -4.95 14.87 -7.78
N ARG A 116 -4.71 13.58 -7.52
CA ARG A 116 -3.37 12.97 -7.62
C ARG A 116 -3.16 12.30 -8.98
N ARG A 117 -2.46 13.03 -9.85
CA ARG A 117 -1.97 12.57 -11.18
C ARG A 117 -0.53 12.04 -11.14
N ASP A 118 0.02 11.78 -9.96
CA ASP A 118 1.47 11.61 -9.74
C ASP A 118 1.94 10.15 -9.65
N LEU A 119 1.07 9.17 -9.39
CA LEU A 119 1.41 7.75 -9.32
C LEU A 119 0.72 6.95 -10.44
N PRO A 120 1.44 6.14 -11.22
CA PRO A 120 0.83 5.29 -12.24
C PRO A 120 0.07 4.12 -11.60
N ALA A 121 -0.86 3.53 -12.35
CA ALA A 121 -1.56 2.32 -11.93
C ALA A 121 -0.59 1.15 -11.77
N LEU A 122 -0.78 0.40 -10.67
CA LEU A 122 0.00 -0.80 -10.36
C LEU A 122 -0.89 -2.04 -10.46
N ASP A 123 -0.31 -3.15 -10.90
CA ASP A 123 -0.95 -4.46 -10.81
C ASP A 123 -0.69 -5.13 -9.44
N GLU A 124 -1.19 -6.36 -9.28
CA GLU A 124 -1.04 -7.15 -8.05
C GLU A 124 0.42 -7.50 -7.72
N ARG A 125 1.33 -7.40 -8.70
CA ARG A 125 2.77 -7.66 -8.56
C ARG A 125 3.57 -6.40 -8.27
N LEU A 126 2.88 -5.28 -8.04
CA LEU A 126 3.46 -3.96 -7.83
C LEU A 126 4.19 -3.42 -9.07
N GLU A 127 3.86 -3.94 -10.26
CA GLU A 127 4.41 -3.51 -11.54
C GLU A 127 3.58 -2.36 -12.12
N VAL A 128 4.25 -1.39 -12.73
CA VAL A 128 3.62 -0.27 -13.41
C VAL A 128 2.93 -0.78 -14.67
N ALA A 129 1.60 -0.69 -14.73
CA ALA A 129 0.80 -1.26 -15.81
C ALA A 129 1.20 -0.75 -17.21
N SER A 130 1.66 0.50 -17.31
CA SER A 130 2.11 1.10 -18.57
C SER A 130 3.56 0.77 -18.94
N THR A 131 4.34 0.16 -18.04
CA THR A 131 5.80 0.02 -18.19
C THR A 131 6.27 -1.32 -17.61
N PRO A 132 6.21 -2.40 -18.40
CA PRO A 132 6.67 -3.71 -17.97
C PRO A 132 8.14 -3.70 -17.56
N GLY A 133 8.44 -4.31 -16.42
CA GLY A 133 9.75 -4.38 -15.77
C GLY A 133 10.04 -3.23 -14.80
N LEU A 134 9.14 -2.25 -14.69
CA LEU A 134 9.21 -1.19 -13.69
C LEU A 134 8.29 -1.50 -12.52
N PHE A 135 8.85 -1.59 -11.32
CA PHE A 135 8.13 -1.90 -10.08
C PHE A 135 8.18 -0.73 -9.11
N LEU A 136 7.13 -0.56 -8.30
CA LEU A 136 7.08 0.44 -7.22
C LEU A 136 6.89 -0.27 -5.88
N GLY A 137 7.71 0.06 -4.89
CA GLY A 137 7.69 -0.61 -3.58
C GLY A 137 7.83 0.35 -2.40
N GLY A 138 7.36 -0.07 -1.22
CA GLY A 138 7.46 0.73 0.00
C GLY A 138 6.51 1.94 0.03
N GLU A 139 6.92 3.02 0.71
CA GLU A 139 6.05 4.15 1.06
C GLU A 139 5.44 4.87 -0.16
N VAL A 140 6.08 4.81 -1.33
CA VAL A 140 5.58 5.41 -2.57
C VAL A 140 4.27 4.76 -3.04
N THR A 141 4.07 3.49 -2.70
CA THR A 141 2.83 2.74 -2.96
C THR A 141 1.75 3.03 -1.93
N GLY A 142 2.06 3.84 -0.90
CA GLY A 142 1.09 4.30 0.08
C GLY A 142 1.11 3.77 1.48
N TYR A 143 1.88 2.72 1.68
CA TYR A 143 1.92 2.00 2.95
C TYR A 143 3.07 2.55 3.78
N ALA A 144 2.74 3.19 4.90
CA ALA A 144 3.72 3.84 5.78
C ALA A 144 4.23 2.93 6.90
N LEU A 145 4.35 1.62 6.65
CA LEU A 145 4.78 0.62 7.63
C LEU A 145 5.99 -0.17 7.14
N ILE A 146 6.91 -0.45 8.06
CA ILE A 146 8.15 -1.21 7.80
C ILE A 146 7.82 -2.63 7.31
N ARG A 147 6.87 -3.31 7.95
CA ARG A 147 6.43 -4.66 7.54
C ARG A 147 5.96 -4.69 6.09
N THR A 148 5.11 -3.75 5.69
CA THR A 148 4.59 -3.70 4.32
C THR A 148 5.68 -3.32 3.33
N ALA A 149 6.57 -2.40 3.70
CA ALA A 149 7.73 -2.05 2.89
C ALA A 149 8.62 -3.28 2.63
N ILE A 150 8.95 -4.06 3.67
CA ILE A 150 9.73 -5.30 3.56
C ILE A 150 9.01 -6.33 2.67
N ALA A 151 7.70 -6.50 2.84
CA ALA A 151 6.90 -7.41 2.02
C ALA A 151 6.91 -7.02 0.54
N HIS A 152 6.76 -5.72 0.22
CA HIS A 152 6.86 -5.21 -1.15
C HIS A 152 8.24 -5.48 -1.74
N GLY A 153 9.30 -5.18 -1.00
CA GLY A 153 10.67 -5.40 -1.45
C GLY A 153 10.95 -6.87 -1.80
N THR A 154 10.51 -7.78 -0.92
CA THR A 154 10.67 -9.22 -1.08
C THR A 154 9.88 -9.74 -2.30
N ALA A 155 8.60 -9.35 -2.42
CA ALA A 155 7.75 -9.79 -3.52
C ALA A 155 8.27 -9.34 -4.89
N ILE A 156 8.76 -8.10 -5.01
CA ILE A 156 9.32 -7.58 -6.26
C ILE A 156 10.58 -8.35 -6.67
N ALA A 157 11.50 -8.61 -5.73
CA ALA A 157 12.72 -9.35 -6.03
C ALA A 157 12.43 -10.81 -6.44
N ASP A 158 11.45 -11.46 -5.80
CA ASP A 158 11.00 -12.80 -6.16
C ASP A 158 10.41 -12.87 -7.58
N GLU A 159 9.55 -11.91 -7.95
CA GLU A 159 9.00 -11.84 -9.31
C GLU A 159 10.09 -11.58 -10.37
N VAL A 160 11.05 -10.70 -10.08
CA VAL A 160 12.19 -10.48 -10.98
C VAL A 160 13.04 -11.74 -11.10
N ALA A 161 13.26 -12.47 -10.00
CA ALA A 161 13.98 -13.74 -10.02
C ALA A 161 13.26 -14.81 -10.83
N ARG A 162 11.93 -14.90 -10.73
CA ARG A 162 11.11 -15.79 -11.54
C ARG A 162 11.28 -15.50 -13.03
N ARG A 163 11.22 -14.23 -13.44
CA ARG A 163 11.45 -13.81 -14.84
C ARG A 163 12.88 -14.08 -15.30
N ALA A 164 13.86 -13.84 -14.44
CA ALA A 164 15.27 -14.10 -14.74
C ALA A 164 15.57 -15.61 -14.89
N ALA A 165 14.80 -16.49 -14.24
CA ALA A 165 14.90 -17.94 -14.39
C ALA A 165 14.29 -18.46 -15.70
N GLU A 166 13.26 -17.77 -16.22
CA GLU A 166 12.65 -18.05 -17.53
C GLU A 166 13.51 -17.55 -18.71
N GLY A 167 14.43 -16.61 -18.44
CA GLY A 167 15.41 -16.08 -19.38
C GLY A 167 16.86 -16.42 -19.02
N ALA A 168 17.81 -15.73 -19.66
CA ALA A 168 19.22 -15.80 -19.27
C ALA A 168 19.49 -14.78 -18.15
N LYS A 169 20.20 -15.13 -17.06
CA LYS A 169 20.62 -14.14 -16.06
C LYS A 169 21.52 -13.07 -16.69
N ALA A 170 21.31 -11.81 -16.32
CA ALA A 170 22.19 -10.72 -16.73
C ALA A 170 23.52 -10.79 -15.98
N ALA A 171 24.56 -10.21 -16.58
CA ALA A 171 25.86 -10.01 -15.95
C ALA A 171 26.32 -8.58 -16.22
N PRO A 172 27.10 -7.97 -15.31
CA PRO A 172 27.66 -6.64 -15.52
C PRO A 172 28.31 -6.51 -16.92
N PRO A 173 28.04 -5.43 -17.66
CA PRO A 173 27.56 -4.13 -17.18
C PRO A 173 26.02 -3.97 -17.10
N VAL A 174 25.24 -5.02 -17.37
CA VAL A 174 23.76 -4.98 -17.27
C VAL A 174 23.30 -5.81 -16.08
N PHE A 175 22.50 -5.22 -15.20
CA PHE A 175 21.94 -5.89 -14.02
C PHE A 175 20.58 -6.52 -14.33
N ASP A 176 20.22 -7.59 -13.62
CA ASP A 176 18.86 -8.13 -13.61
C ASP A 176 17.90 -7.12 -12.98
N LEU A 177 18.35 -6.43 -11.92
CA LEU A 177 17.56 -5.49 -11.12
C LEU A 177 18.39 -4.28 -10.67
N CYS A 178 17.89 -3.06 -10.93
CA CYS A 178 18.34 -1.86 -10.25
C CYS A 178 17.31 -1.42 -9.21
N ILE A 179 17.72 -1.34 -7.95
CA ILE A 179 16.89 -0.92 -6.82
C ILE A 179 17.22 0.53 -6.51
N VAL A 180 16.21 1.40 -6.46
CA VAL A 180 16.38 2.82 -6.15
C VAL A 180 15.75 3.11 -4.79
N GLY A 181 16.59 3.43 -3.81
CA GLY A 181 16.26 3.61 -2.39
C GLY A 181 16.67 2.39 -1.58
N ALA A 182 17.36 2.63 -0.46
CA ALA A 182 17.79 1.63 0.53
C ALA A 182 17.06 1.80 1.89
N GLY A 183 15.81 2.27 1.84
CA GLY A 183 14.88 2.16 2.98
C GLY A 183 14.48 0.71 3.27
N PRO A 184 13.51 0.45 4.18
CA PRO A 184 13.11 -0.91 4.55
C PRO A 184 12.72 -1.80 3.35
N ALA A 185 12.01 -1.23 2.37
CA ALA A 185 11.64 -1.95 1.15
C ALA A 185 12.86 -2.29 0.29
N GLY A 186 13.72 -1.30 0.01
CA GLY A 186 14.91 -1.49 -0.81
C GLY A 186 15.92 -2.44 -0.19
N PHE A 187 16.09 -2.35 1.13
CA PHE A 187 16.94 -3.27 1.89
C PHE A 187 16.43 -4.72 1.83
N ALA A 188 15.14 -4.95 2.05
CA ALA A 188 14.54 -6.28 1.90
C ALA A 188 14.63 -6.81 0.46
N CYS A 189 14.42 -5.93 -0.52
CA CYS A 189 14.56 -6.26 -1.94
C CYS A 189 15.99 -6.69 -2.28
N ALA A 190 16.99 -5.99 -1.74
CA ALA A 190 18.40 -6.31 -1.92
C ALA A 190 18.76 -7.67 -1.30
N LEU A 191 18.25 -7.97 -0.10
CA LEU A 191 18.46 -9.25 0.57
C LEU A 191 17.82 -10.41 -0.21
N GLU A 192 16.59 -10.25 -0.67
CA GLU A 192 15.91 -11.27 -1.48
C GLU A 192 16.61 -11.45 -2.84
N ALA A 193 17.00 -10.35 -3.50
CA ALA A 193 17.73 -10.40 -4.77
C ALA A 193 19.06 -11.15 -4.62
N LYS A 194 19.77 -10.96 -3.50
CA LYS A 194 20.96 -11.73 -3.14
C LYS A 194 20.63 -13.20 -2.91
N ALA A 195 19.58 -13.51 -2.16
CA ALA A 195 19.15 -14.89 -1.88
C ALA A 195 18.80 -15.67 -3.16
N ARG A 196 18.24 -14.98 -4.17
CA ARG A 196 17.92 -15.55 -5.49
C ARG A 196 19.08 -15.53 -6.50
N GLY A 197 20.23 -14.98 -6.10
CA GLY A 197 21.42 -14.90 -6.93
C GLY A 197 21.21 -14.05 -8.19
N LEU A 198 20.52 -12.92 -8.07
CA LEU A 198 20.40 -11.92 -9.12
C LEU A 198 21.66 -11.06 -9.21
N ALA A 199 21.99 -10.60 -10.41
CA ALA A 199 22.91 -9.49 -10.58
C ALA A 199 22.13 -8.19 -10.30
N PHE A 200 22.40 -7.50 -9.19
CA PHE A 200 21.67 -6.28 -8.83
C PHE A 200 22.58 -5.19 -8.26
N VAL A 201 22.04 -3.98 -8.20
CA VAL A 201 22.68 -2.81 -7.58
C VAL A 201 21.63 -1.96 -6.88
N VAL A 202 22.00 -1.34 -5.75
CA VAL A 202 21.12 -0.45 -4.99
C VAL A 202 21.69 0.98 -5.02
N LEU A 203 20.86 1.95 -5.39
CA LEU A 203 21.21 3.37 -5.38
C LEU A 203 20.45 4.06 -4.25
N GLU A 204 21.15 4.69 -3.30
CA GLU A 204 20.55 5.43 -2.18
C GLU A 204 21.09 6.86 -2.14
N GLN A 205 20.19 7.84 -2.11
CA GLN A 205 20.55 9.26 -2.15
C GLN A 205 21.24 9.75 -0.86
N ASP A 206 20.90 9.14 0.27
CA ASP A 206 21.39 9.49 1.59
C ASP A 206 22.22 8.34 2.14
N THR A 207 21.63 7.54 3.03
CA THR A 207 22.26 6.43 3.72
C THR A 207 21.28 5.27 3.91
N LEU A 208 21.80 4.09 4.22
CA LEU A 208 20.99 2.91 4.52
C LEU A 208 19.87 3.22 5.52
N GLY A 209 18.71 2.61 5.31
CA GLY A 209 17.52 2.77 6.14
C GLY A 209 16.63 3.96 5.76
N GLY A 210 17.10 4.85 4.88
CA GLY A 210 16.30 5.90 4.26
C GLY A 210 15.52 6.72 5.28
N THR A 211 14.18 6.56 5.30
CA THR A 211 13.36 7.37 6.22
C THR A 211 13.59 7.08 7.69
N VAL A 212 13.87 5.82 8.04
CA VAL A 212 14.08 5.39 9.44
C VAL A 212 15.36 5.98 9.99
N ALA A 213 16.43 6.05 9.20
CA ALA A 213 17.70 6.65 9.57
C ALA A 213 17.59 8.14 9.98
N ARG A 214 16.54 8.84 9.53
CA ARG A 214 16.29 10.26 9.85
C ARG A 214 15.33 10.46 11.02
N TYR A 215 14.86 9.41 11.67
CA TYR A 215 14.05 9.56 12.88
C TYR A 215 14.83 10.24 14.02
N PRO A 216 14.15 10.98 14.92
CA PRO A 216 14.76 11.48 16.15
C PRO A 216 15.49 10.37 16.90
N ARG A 217 16.54 10.75 17.64
CA ARG A 217 17.26 9.82 18.51
C ARG A 217 16.32 9.19 19.52
N GLU A 218 16.57 7.93 19.87
CA GLU A 218 15.80 7.17 20.86
C GLU A 218 14.32 7.01 20.48
N LYS A 219 13.96 7.28 19.23
CA LYS A 219 12.60 7.05 18.76
C LYS A 219 12.35 5.55 18.72
N LEU A 220 11.32 5.12 19.44
CA LEU A 220 10.76 3.78 19.29
C LEU A 220 10.08 3.64 17.94
N VAL A 221 10.56 2.69 17.16
CA VAL A 221 10.02 2.29 15.88
C VAL A 221 9.14 1.07 16.10
N MET A 222 7.83 1.31 16.10
CA MET A 222 6.84 0.23 16.17
C MET A 222 6.88 -0.55 14.86
N THR A 223 7.10 -1.85 14.95
CA THR A 223 7.02 -2.75 13.80
C THR A 223 6.29 -4.02 14.22
N GLN A 224 5.52 -4.58 13.31
CA GLN A 224 5.03 -5.94 13.50
C GLN A 224 6.17 -6.92 13.20
N PRO A 225 6.16 -8.13 13.81
CA PRO A 225 7.13 -9.16 13.49
C PRO A 225 7.18 -9.42 11.99
N VAL A 226 8.38 -9.53 11.44
CA VAL A 226 8.61 -9.65 10.00
C VAL A 226 9.82 -10.53 9.72
N GLU A 227 9.70 -11.37 8.70
CA GLU A 227 10.81 -12.18 8.20
C GLU A 227 11.66 -11.36 7.24
N LEU A 228 12.97 -11.32 7.49
CA LEU A 228 13.94 -10.71 6.58
C LEU A 228 14.77 -11.79 5.88
N PRO A 229 14.86 -11.78 4.54
CA PRO A 229 15.70 -12.71 3.80
C PRO A 229 17.17 -12.63 4.26
N LEU A 230 17.85 -13.77 4.37
CA LEU A 230 19.26 -13.89 4.79
C LEU A 230 19.59 -13.37 6.22
N PHE A 231 18.58 -13.00 7.02
CA PHE A 231 18.73 -12.59 8.41
C PHE A 231 17.90 -13.44 9.37
N GLY A 232 16.62 -13.69 9.03
CA GLY A 232 15.65 -14.35 9.89
C GLY A 232 14.59 -13.39 10.43
N ARG A 233 13.91 -13.80 11.50
CA ARG A 233 12.75 -13.07 12.04
C ARG A 233 13.17 -11.90 12.91
N LEU A 234 12.67 -10.70 12.59
CA LEU A 234 12.56 -9.59 13.55
C LEU A 234 11.30 -9.85 14.39
N ASP A 235 11.49 -10.21 15.64
CA ASP A 235 10.44 -10.74 16.53
C ASP A 235 9.85 -9.70 17.49
N GLN A 236 10.55 -8.59 17.72
CA GLN A 236 10.07 -7.56 18.64
C GLN A 236 9.01 -6.67 17.98
N SER A 237 8.03 -6.25 18.78
CA SER A 237 6.99 -5.30 18.37
C SER A 237 7.48 -3.85 18.26
N SER A 238 8.67 -3.59 18.78
CA SER A 238 9.28 -2.26 18.82
C SER A 238 10.78 -2.38 18.97
N TYR A 239 11.51 -1.53 18.24
CA TYR A 239 12.96 -1.36 18.37
C TYR A 239 13.26 0.12 18.61
N LEU A 240 14.36 0.44 19.28
CA LEU A 240 14.93 1.78 19.12
C LEU A 240 15.42 1.91 17.67
N LYS A 241 15.32 3.13 17.13
CA LYS A 241 15.82 3.44 15.80
C LYS A 241 17.27 2.99 15.64
N GLU A 242 18.12 3.30 16.60
CA GLU A 242 19.55 2.97 16.59
C GLU A 242 19.78 1.45 16.51
N GLU A 243 19.08 0.66 17.34
CA GLU A 243 19.15 -0.80 17.34
C GLU A 243 18.75 -1.38 15.97
N LEU A 244 17.66 -0.86 15.39
CA LEU A 244 17.19 -1.30 14.08
C LEU A 244 18.19 -0.97 12.97
N MET A 245 18.81 0.21 13.03
CA MET A 245 19.85 0.62 12.08
C MET A 245 21.10 -0.24 12.21
N GLU A 246 21.55 -0.54 13.42
CA GLU A 246 22.70 -1.43 13.67
C GLU A 246 22.47 -2.83 13.08
N ILE A 247 21.25 -3.37 13.20
CA ILE A 247 20.87 -4.64 12.58
C ILE A 247 21.01 -4.55 11.05
N TRP A 248 20.42 -3.52 10.42
CA TRP A 248 20.47 -3.37 8.96
C TRP A 248 21.88 -3.17 8.44
N GLU A 249 22.68 -2.32 9.08
CA GLU A 249 24.06 -2.07 8.71
C GLU A 249 24.94 -3.32 8.85
N ARG A 250 24.77 -4.07 9.95
CA ARG A 250 25.49 -5.32 10.16
C ARG A 250 25.16 -6.32 9.06
N VAL A 251 23.89 -6.52 8.76
CA VAL A 251 23.43 -7.46 7.72
C VAL A 251 23.90 -7.00 6.33
N ALA A 252 23.83 -5.71 6.02
CA ALA A 252 24.32 -5.17 4.74
C ALA A 252 25.81 -5.49 4.53
N ARG A 253 26.62 -5.35 5.58
CA ARG A 253 28.06 -5.69 5.56
C ARG A 253 28.29 -7.19 5.46
N GLU A 254 27.64 -8.00 6.31
CA GLU A 254 27.78 -9.46 6.32
C GLU A 254 27.40 -10.09 4.97
N GLN A 255 26.35 -9.59 4.32
CA GLN A 255 25.88 -10.09 3.02
C GLN A 255 26.58 -9.44 1.82
N ALA A 256 27.48 -8.47 2.07
CA ALA A 256 28.16 -7.67 1.06
C ALA A 256 27.18 -7.15 0.00
N LEU A 257 26.13 -6.44 0.43
CA LEU A 257 25.13 -5.89 -0.47
C LEU A 257 25.72 -4.73 -1.30
N PRO A 258 25.48 -4.67 -2.62
CA PRO A 258 26.00 -3.63 -3.50
C PRO A 258 25.18 -2.33 -3.37
N ILE A 259 25.27 -1.69 -2.20
CA ILE A 259 24.57 -0.43 -1.88
C ILE A 259 25.51 0.75 -2.11
N HIS A 260 25.09 1.64 -3.01
CA HIS A 260 25.77 2.89 -3.31
C HIS A 260 25.02 4.05 -2.66
N GLU A 261 25.48 4.44 -1.47
CA GLU A 261 25.01 5.63 -0.74
C GLU A 261 25.49 6.93 -1.38
N GLY A 262 24.80 8.05 -1.12
CA GLY A 262 25.11 9.34 -1.73
C GLY A 262 24.88 9.41 -3.26
N VAL A 263 24.07 8.51 -3.82
CA VAL A 263 23.71 8.47 -5.26
C VAL A 263 22.25 8.84 -5.44
N ARG A 264 22.00 10.05 -5.94
CA ARG A 264 20.65 10.58 -6.17
C ARG A 264 20.16 10.15 -7.54
N PHE A 265 19.07 9.40 -7.57
CA PHE A 265 18.31 9.12 -8.79
C PHE A 265 17.72 10.40 -9.38
N THR A 266 17.87 10.58 -10.70
CA THR A 266 17.42 11.78 -11.43
C THR A 266 16.48 11.46 -12.58
N GLY A 267 16.57 10.26 -13.16
CA GLY A 267 15.82 9.93 -14.36
C GLY A 267 15.78 8.44 -14.68
N LEU A 268 14.80 8.03 -15.46
CA LEU A 268 14.66 6.68 -15.99
C LEU A 268 14.30 6.78 -17.47
N ALA A 269 15.01 6.03 -18.30
CA ALA A 269 14.73 5.91 -19.72
C ALA A 269 14.76 4.44 -20.14
N ARG A 270 14.22 4.15 -21.33
CA ARG A 270 14.31 2.83 -21.94
C ARG A 270 15.33 2.87 -23.09
N GLY A 271 16.30 1.97 -23.05
CA GLY A 271 17.30 1.81 -24.10
C GLY A 271 16.69 1.16 -25.36
N ALA A 272 17.39 1.29 -26.49
CA ALA A 272 16.99 0.67 -27.75
C ALA A 272 16.87 -0.86 -27.66
N ASP A 273 17.65 -1.47 -26.77
CA ASP A 273 17.69 -2.93 -26.54
C ASP A 273 16.54 -3.43 -25.63
N GLY A 274 15.68 -2.53 -25.15
CA GLY A 274 14.56 -2.84 -24.25
C GLY A 274 14.88 -2.74 -22.75
N ASP A 275 16.17 -2.76 -22.37
CA ASP A 275 16.64 -2.55 -20.99
C ASP A 275 16.34 -1.12 -20.50
N PHE A 276 16.28 -0.95 -19.18
CA PHE A 276 16.24 0.35 -18.55
C PHE A 276 17.63 0.98 -18.43
N VAL A 277 17.66 2.30 -18.57
CA VAL A 277 18.80 3.16 -18.25
C VAL A 277 18.37 4.06 -17.10
N VAL A 278 18.92 3.79 -15.92
CA VAL A 278 18.70 4.54 -14.68
C VAL A 278 19.76 5.65 -14.61
N GLU A 279 19.32 6.89 -14.51
CA GLU A 279 20.19 8.08 -14.41
C GLU A 279 20.29 8.54 -12.96
N SER A 280 21.51 8.91 -12.56
CA SER A 280 21.81 9.52 -11.27
C SER A 280 22.77 10.69 -11.41
N ASP A 281 22.97 11.44 -10.32
CA ASP A 281 23.99 12.49 -10.23
C ASP A 281 25.43 11.96 -10.28
N LYS A 282 25.62 10.64 -10.16
CA LYS A 282 26.94 9.97 -10.21
C LYS A 282 27.16 9.13 -11.47
N GLY A 283 26.18 8.99 -12.35
CA GLY A 283 26.33 8.25 -13.59
C GLY A 283 25.06 7.55 -14.08
N ARG A 284 25.25 6.50 -14.87
CA ARG A 284 24.16 5.71 -15.45
C ARG A 284 24.33 4.22 -15.13
N VAL A 285 23.21 3.55 -14.86
CA VAL A 285 23.14 2.12 -14.60
C VAL A 285 22.19 1.49 -15.61
N ARG A 286 22.58 0.35 -16.20
CA ARG A 286 21.71 -0.43 -17.07
C ARG A 286 21.13 -1.62 -16.33
N ALA A 287 19.82 -1.83 -16.41
CA ALA A 287 19.16 -2.97 -15.80
C ALA A 287 17.95 -3.43 -16.59
N ARG A 288 17.65 -4.73 -16.56
CA ARG A 288 16.44 -5.28 -17.21
C ARG A 288 15.15 -4.93 -16.49
N HIS A 289 15.24 -4.83 -15.16
CA HIS A 289 14.13 -4.45 -14.30
C HIS A 289 14.59 -3.34 -13.35
N VAL A 290 13.65 -2.47 -12.98
CA VAL A 290 13.91 -1.37 -12.05
C VAL A 290 12.84 -1.38 -10.96
N ALA A 291 13.27 -1.28 -9.70
CA ALA A 291 12.37 -1.15 -8.57
C ALA A 291 12.58 0.19 -7.87
N LEU A 292 11.57 1.06 -7.92
CA LEU A 292 11.60 2.38 -7.28
C LEU A 292 11.00 2.29 -5.88
N MET A 293 11.83 2.54 -4.88
CA MET A 293 11.53 2.43 -3.45
C MET A 293 11.96 3.70 -2.68
N ILE A 294 11.84 4.85 -3.35
CA ILE A 294 12.37 6.17 -2.96
C ILE A 294 11.66 6.87 -1.78
N GLY A 295 10.72 6.19 -1.14
CA GLY A 295 9.88 6.76 -0.08
C GLY A 295 9.09 8.00 -0.54
N ARG A 296 8.57 8.79 0.41
CA ARG A 296 7.86 10.06 0.09
C ARG A 296 8.75 11.30 -0.02
N ARG A 297 10.03 11.16 0.28
CA ARG A 297 11.01 12.26 0.27
C ARG A 297 11.95 12.25 -0.93
N GLY A 298 11.99 11.16 -1.69
CA GLY A 298 12.62 11.18 -3.00
C GLY A 298 11.74 11.97 -3.97
N THR A 299 12.18 13.16 -4.37
CA THR A 299 11.72 13.76 -5.63
C THR A 299 12.24 12.87 -6.78
N PRO A 300 11.45 12.58 -7.83
CA PRO A 300 10.52 13.51 -8.50
C PRO A 300 9.07 13.00 -8.61
N ALA A 301 8.19 13.84 -9.18
CA ALA A 301 6.85 13.45 -9.61
C ALA A 301 6.94 12.29 -10.61
N LEU A 302 6.63 11.08 -10.14
CA LEU A 302 6.81 9.84 -10.87
C LEU A 302 6.07 9.84 -12.23
N ALA A 303 4.94 10.53 -12.32
CA ALA A 303 4.20 10.76 -13.57
C ALA A 303 4.98 11.49 -14.67
N LEU A 304 5.94 12.37 -14.34
CA LEU A 304 6.77 13.05 -15.35
C LEU A 304 7.83 12.10 -15.93
N LEU A 305 8.34 11.17 -15.12
CA LEU A 305 9.38 10.21 -15.49
C LEU A 305 8.88 9.10 -16.42
N VAL A 306 7.61 8.71 -16.28
CA VAL A 306 6.98 7.66 -17.13
C VAL A 306 6.40 8.25 -18.42
N SER A 307 6.38 9.59 -18.59
CA SER A 307 5.72 10.25 -19.72
C SER A 307 6.53 10.32 -21.02
N SER A 308 7.82 10.00 -21.02
CA SER A 308 8.63 10.03 -22.25
C SER A 308 8.50 8.73 -23.05
N ALA A 309 7.38 8.57 -23.76
CA ALA A 309 7.32 8.14 -25.17
C ALA A 309 5.94 7.61 -25.65
N LEU A 310 4.98 7.24 -24.78
CA LEU A 310 3.73 6.61 -25.26
C LEU A 310 2.41 7.03 -24.56
N ALA A 311 2.43 7.82 -23.50
CA ALA A 311 1.21 8.13 -22.73
C ALA A 311 0.32 9.24 -23.34
N CYS A 312 0.82 10.00 -24.34
CA CYS A 312 0.05 11.11 -24.92
C CYS A 312 -1.17 10.66 -25.74
N ALA A 313 -1.26 9.38 -26.14
CA ALA A 313 -2.36 8.88 -26.97
C ALA A 313 -3.44 8.08 -26.20
N LEU A 314 -3.12 7.45 -25.07
CA LEU A 314 -4.02 6.47 -24.43
C LEU A 314 -4.83 7.03 -23.24
N VAL A 315 -4.32 8.05 -22.53
CA VAL A 315 -5.08 8.64 -21.41
C VAL A 315 -6.23 9.53 -21.89
N ALA A 316 -6.16 10.07 -23.12
CA ALA A 316 -7.25 10.82 -23.74
C ALA A 316 -8.35 9.92 -24.35
N ALA A 317 -8.07 8.63 -24.61
CA ALA A 317 -8.98 7.76 -25.35
C ALA A 317 -9.89 6.88 -24.45
N ASN A 318 -9.49 6.59 -23.20
CA ASN A 318 -10.20 5.64 -22.33
C ASN A 318 -11.13 6.26 -21.27
N TYR A 319 -11.31 7.59 -21.24
CA TYR A 319 -12.23 8.27 -20.31
C TYR A 319 -13.26 9.18 -21.01
N SER A 320 -13.61 8.90 -22.27
CA SER A 320 -14.72 9.54 -22.99
C SER A 320 -15.96 8.64 -23.15
N GLY A 321 -15.95 7.42 -22.62
CA GLY A 321 -17.05 6.48 -22.73
C GLY A 321 -17.74 6.23 -21.40
N SER A 322 -18.93 6.82 -21.23
CA SER A 322 -19.94 6.46 -20.22
C SER A 322 -19.73 7.05 -18.82
N LEU A 323 -20.18 8.30 -18.61
CA LEU A 323 -20.82 8.79 -17.36
C LEU A 323 -21.38 10.23 -17.47
N VAL A 324 -21.76 10.69 -18.67
CA VAL A 324 -22.34 12.04 -18.89
C VAL A 324 -23.67 11.99 -19.66
N SER A 325 -24.58 11.08 -19.31
CA SER A 325 -25.90 11.03 -19.97
C SER A 325 -27.12 10.80 -19.09
N VAL A 326 -27.06 11.05 -17.78
CA VAL A 326 -28.23 10.81 -16.89
C VAL A 326 -28.62 12.02 -16.01
N PHE A 327 -28.14 13.23 -16.29
CA PHE A 327 -28.52 14.42 -15.50
C PHE A 327 -28.90 15.66 -16.32
N GLN A 328 -29.57 15.48 -17.47
CA GLN A 328 -30.30 16.55 -18.16
C GLN A 328 -31.58 16.02 -18.84
N SER A 329 -32.50 15.48 -18.03
CA SER A 329 -33.92 15.39 -18.42
C SER A 329 -34.78 15.13 -17.19
N MET A 330 -35.09 16.18 -16.42
CA MET A 330 -36.35 16.34 -15.71
C MET A 330 -36.34 17.68 -14.95
N THR A 331 -37.23 18.57 -15.40
CA THR A 331 -37.70 19.85 -14.82
C THR A 331 -36.68 20.94 -14.55
#